data_AF-A0A963FBD8-F1
#
_entry.id   AF-A0A963FBD8-F1
#
_cell.length_a   1.000
_cell.length_b   1.000
_cell.length_c   1.000
_cell.angle_alpha   90.00
_cell.angle_beta   90.00
_cell.angle_gamma   90.00
#
_symmetry.space_group_name_H-M   'P 1'
#
loop_
_entity.id
_entity.type
_entity.pdbx_description
1 polymer ?
#
loop_
_entity_poly.entity_id
_entity_poly.type
_entity_poly.pdbx_seq_one_letter_code
_entity_poly.pdbx_strand_id
1 'polypeptide(L)'
;MNFPKPGPVLLTILLTQTPPLQAVEMFRQPVSPTPFPGESSMSCAELEREIASLTPLTYSYKPGFYDNPYQGAAILTGTLSTPVYYLYSAFDYFLDYRESSRILPTQDRLERLRHLKAEKHCFES
;
A
#
# COMPACT_ATOMS: atom_id res chain seq x y z
N MET A 1 15.80 -53.42 5.59
CA MET A 1 14.98 -52.51 6.42
C MET A 1 13.74 -52.18 5.63
N ASN A 2 12.56 -52.68 6.04
CA ASN A 2 11.29 -52.47 5.35
C ASN A 2 10.57 -51.29 6.01
N PHE A 3 10.38 -50.19 5.27
CA PHE A 3 9.55 -49.08 5.73
C PHE A 3 8.06 -49.46 5.60
N PRO A 4 7.23 -49.22 6.63
CA PRO A 4 5.79 -49.46 6.54
C PRO A 4 5.16 -48.46 5.56
N LYS A 5 4.37 -48.98 4.62
CA LYS A 5 3.60 -48.15 3.67
C LYS A 5 2.53 -47.36 4.44
N PRO A 6 2.45 -46.02 4.30
CA PRO A 6 1.39 -45.25 4.94
C PRO A 6 0.04 -45.63 4.31
N GLY A 7 -0.92 -46.00 5.16
CA GLY A 7 -2.28 -46.33 4.74
C GLY A 7 -3.02 -45.11 4.18
N PRO A 8 -4.10 -45.32 3.39
CA PRO A 8 -4.83 -44.26 2.68
C PRO A 8 -5.49 -43.22 3.59
N VAL A 9 -5.59 -43.51 4.90
CA VAL A 9 -6.18 -42.62 5.91
C VAL A 9 -5.27 -41.43 6.24
N LEU A 10 -3.95 -41.56 6.08
CA LEU A 10 -3.03 -40.44 6.35
C LEU A 10 -3.11 -39.36 5.26
N LEU A 11 -3.49 -39.73 4.03
CA LEU A 11 -3.60 -38.81 2.91
C LEU A 11 -4.87 -37.94 2.99
N THR A 12 -5.97 -38.47 3.53
CA THR A 12 -7.23 -37.73 3.66
C THR A 12 -7.21 -36.67 4.76
N ILE A 13 -6.35 -36.80 5.76
CA ILE A 13 -6.22 -35.80 6.85
C ILE A 13 -5.43 -34.55 6.38
N LEU A 14 -4.54 -34.68 5.38
CA LEU A 14 -3.76 -33.54 4.86
C LEU A 14 -4.57 -32.62 3.92
N LEU A 15 -5.65 -33.11 3.31
CA LEU A 15 -6.44 -32.36 2.31
C LEU A 15 -7.55 -31.49 2.92
N THR A 16 -7.87 -31.66 4.20
CA THR A 16 -9.02 -30.98 4.84
C THR A 16 -8.64 -29.78 5.71
N GLN A 17 -7.34 -29.48 5.87
CA GLN A 17 -6.85 -28.38 6.71
C GLN A 17 -6.22 -27.21 5.94
N THR A 18 -6.38 -27.13 4.62
CA THR A 18 -6.02 -25.88 3.94
C THR A 18 -7.08 -24.83 4.30
N PRO A 19 -6.78 -23.81 5.13
CA PRO A 19 -7.67 -22.68 5.24
C PRO A 19 -7.94 -22.16 3.82
N PRO A 20 -9.15 -21.66 3.53
CA PRO A 20 -9.40 -21.05 2.23
C PRO A 20 -8.29 -20.05 2.00
N LEU A 21 -7.63 -20.17 0.85
CA LEU A 21 -6.57 -19.27 0.42
C LEU A 21 -7.26 -17.90 0.26
N GLN A 22 -7.34 -17.15 1.36
CA GLN A 22 -7.76 -15.76 1.33
C GLN A 22 -6.79 -15.14 0.34
N ALA A 23 -7.32 -14.69 -0.80
CA ALA A 23 -6.51 -14.03 -1.80
C ALA A 23 -5.87 -12.84 -1.09
N VAL A 24 -4.58 -12.97 -0.77
CA VAL A 24 -3.82 -11.86 -0.23
C VAL A 24 -3.83 -10.83 -1.34
N GLU A 25 -4.52 -9.72 -1.12
CA GLU A 25 -4.53 -8.61 -2.07
C GLU A 25 -3.10 -8.09 -2.16
N MET A 26 -2.38 -8.54 -3.18
CA MET A 26 -0.98 -8.16 -3.40
C MET A 26 -0.84 -6.72 -3.88
N PHE A 27 -1.95 -6.12 -4.33
CA PHE A 27 -2.01 -4.78 -4.91
C PHE A 27 -3.08 -3.96 -4.21
N ARG A 28 -2.88 -2.63 -4.22
CA ARG A 28 -3.87 -1.66 -3.75
C ARG A 28 -5.17 -1.85 -4.54
N GLN A 29 -6.27 -2.08 -3.82
CA GLN A 29 -7.60 -2.05 -4.41
C GLN A 29 -8.10 -0.61 -4.57
N PRO A 30 -8.95 -0.33 -5.55
CA PRO A 30 -9.64 0.95 -5.60
C PRO A 30 -10.50 1.12 -4.35
N VAL A 31 -10.25 2.17 -3.57
CA VAL A 31 -11.02 2.52 -2.37
C VAL A 31 -12.08 3.53 -2.77
N SER A 32 -13.32 3.31 -2.33
CA SER A 32 -14.34 4.38 -2.32
C SER A 32 -14.21 5.13 -1.00
N PRO A 33 -13.68 6.37 -0.99
CA PRO A 33 -13.35 7.05 0.25
C PRO A 33 -14.61 7.35 1.07
N THR A 34 -14.60 6.97 2.34
CA THR A 34 -15.75 7.11 3.24
C THR A 34 -16.00 8.58 3.62
N PRO A 35 -17.28 8.98 3.81
CA PRO A 35 -17.61 10.33 4.26
C PRO A 35 -17.08 10.69 5.64
N PHE A 36 -16.34 11.81 5.70
CA PHE A 36 -16.09 12.48 6.97
C PHE A 36 -17.33 13.29 7.37
N PRO A 37 -17.70 13.30 8.65
CA PRO A 37 -18.85 14.07 9.13
C PRO A 37 -18.66 15.56 8.85
N GLY A 38 -19.66 16.18 8.22
CA GLY A 38 -19.67 17.62 7.92
C GLY A 38 -19.02 18.03 6.58
N GLU A 39 -18.44 17.11 5.81
CA GLU A 39 -17.87 17.43 4.49
C GLU A 39 -18.92 17.92 3.49
N SER A 40 -20.13 17.37 3.55
CA SER A 40 -21.23 17.78 2.67
C SER A 40 -21.63 19.24 2.90
N SER A 41 -21.42 19.78 4.10
CA SER A 41 -21.73 21.18 4.45
C SER A 41 -20.59 22.17 4.19
N MET A 42 -19.39 21.73 3.78
CA MET A 42 -18.27 22.64 3.52
C MET A 42 -18.57 23.60 2.35
N SER A 43 -18.20 24.86 2.52
CA SER A 43 -18.19 25.86 1.43
C SER A 43 -17.08 25.59 0.41
N CYS A 44 -17.18 26.16 -0.80
CA CYS A 44 -16.13 26.00 -1.83
C CYS A 44 -14.76 26.47 -1.32
N ALA A 45 -14.70 27.60 -0.58
CA ALA A 45 -13.46 28.11 -0.02
C ALA A 45 -12.87 27.20 1.07
N GLU A 46 -13.71 26.53 1.87
CA GLU A 46 -13.27 25.54 2.85
C GLU A 46 -12.75 24.27 2.16
N LEU A 47 -13.42 23.82 1.11
CA LEU A 47 -12.95 22.69 0.29
C LEU A 47 -11.57 22.97 -0.32
N GLU A 48 -11.35 24.15 -0.90
CA GLU A 48 -10.04 24.51 -1.47
C GLU A 48 -8.94 24.57 -0.42
N ARG A 49 -9.21 25.18 0.75
CA ARG A 49 -8.23 25.25 1.84
C ARG A 49 -7.85 23.85 2.34
N GLU A 50 -8.82 22.96 2.42
CA GLU A 50 -8.59 21.58 2.84
C GLU A 50 -7.82 20.77 1.78
N ILE A 51 -8.17 20.91 0.51
CA ILE A 51 -7.40 20.33 -0.60
C ILE A 51 -5.95 20.82 -0.57
N ALA A 52 -5.74 22.12 -0.37
CA ALA A 52 -4.42 22.73 -0.29
C ALA A 52 -3.61 22.24 0.92
N SER A 53 -4.26 22.02 2.08
CA SER A 53 -3.60 21.52 3.29
C SER A 53 -3.17 20.06 3.16
N LEU A 54 -3.96 19.23 2.45
CA LEU A 54 -3.70 17.80 2.28
C LEU A 54 -2.72 17.49 1.13
N THR A 55 -2.72 18.29 0.07
CA THR A 55 -1.85 18.08 -1.11
C THR A 55 -0.38 17.80 -0.76
N PRO A 56 0.32 18.58 0.11
CA PRO A 56 1.72 18.32 0.42
C PRO A 56 1.97 16.97 1.11
N LEU A 57 0.98 16.39 1.78
CA LEU A 57 1.10 15.10 2.47
C LEU A 57 1.08 13.91 1.50
N THR A 58 0.67 14.14 0.24
CA THR A 58 0.59 13.11 -0.81
C THR A 58 1.91 12.87 -1.55
N TYR A 59 2.91 13.73 -1.39
CA TYR A 59 4.20 13.58 -2.07
C TYR A 59 5.07 12.53 -1.37
N SER A 60 5.83 11.79 -2.18
CA SER A 60 6.90 10.92 -1.70
C SER A 60 8.25 11.63 -1.79
N TYR A 61 9.06 11.52 -0.74
CA TYR A 61 10.45 11.99 -0.74
C TYR A 61 11.45 10.85 -1.00
N LYS A 62 10.96 9.61 -1.09
CA LYS A 62 11.78 8.44 -1.37
C LYS A 62 12.11 8.43 -2.87
N PRO A 63 13.41 8.30 -3.24
CA PRO A 63 13.77 8.16 -4.65
C PRO A 63 13.19 6.87 -5.22
N GLY A 64 12.88 6.89 -6.52
CA GLY A 64 12.46 5.70 -7.25
C GLY A 64 13.55 4.62 -7.24
N PHE A 65 13.16 3.38 -7.55
CA PHE A 65 14.06 2.22 -7.53
C PHE A 65 15.36 2.44 -8.34
N TYR A 66 15.26 3.07 -9.51
CA TYR A 66 16.41 3.33 -10.40
C TYR A 66 17.17 4.61 -10.06
N ASP A 67 16.57 5.52 -9.30
CA ASP A 67 17.20 6.80 -8.91
C ASP A 67 17.94 6.69 -7.57
N ASN A 68 17.77 5.57 -6.85
CA ASN A 68 18.38 5.32 -5.55
C ASN A 68 19.74 4.58 -5.69
N PRO A 69 20.88 5.24 -5.42
CA PRO A 69 22.20 4.60 -5.53
C PRO A 69 22.38 3.43 -4.54
N TYR A 70 21.71 3.48 -3.38
CA TYR A 70 21.77 2.39 -2.40
C TYR A 70 21.06 1.13 -2.90
N GLN A 71 20.02 1.28 -3.72
CA GLN A 71 19.32 0.15 -4.34
C GLN A 71 20.24 -0.62 -5.28
N GLY A 72 20.96 0.10 -6.14
CA GLY A 72 21.94 -0.49 -7.05
C GLY A 72 23.08 -1.20 -6.30
N ALA A 73 23.58 -0.57 -5.24
CA ALA A 73 24.59 -1.18 -4.36
C ALA A 73 24.07 -2.43 -3.64
N ALA A 74 22.82 -2.42 -3.17
CA ALA A 74 22.20 -3.56 -2.52
C ALA A 74 22.03 -4.76 -3.47
N ILE A 75 21.66 -4.53 -4.74
CA ILE A 75 21.57 -5.59 -5.74
C ILE A 75 22.96 -6.18 -6.02
N LEU A 76 23.97 -5.32 -6.22
CA LEU A 76 25.34 -5.77 -6.47
C LEU A 76 25.90 -6.57 -5.29
N THR A 77 25.77 -6.04 -4.07
CA THR A 77 26.19 -6.76 -2.85
C THR A 77 25.38 -8.02 -2.61
N GLY A 78 24.10 -8.05 -3.00
CA GLY A 78 23.24 -9.22 -2.96
C GLY A 78 23.73 -10.40 -3.80
N THR A 79 24.42 -10.13 -4.91
CA THR A 79 25.06 -11.20 -5.70
C THR A 79 26.21 -11.88 -4.95
N LEU A 80 26.86 -11.17 -4.03
CA LEU A 80 27.98 -11.66 -3.22
C LEU A 80 27.51 -12.19 -1.86
N SER A 81 26.46 -11.60 -1.29
CA SER A 81 25.96 -11.89 0.05
C SER A 81 24.45 -11.68 0.13
N THR A 82 23.72 -12.80 0.08
CA THR A 82 22.27 -12.85 0.20
C THR A 82 21.72 -12.19 1.47
N PRO A 83 22.32 -12.35 2.68
CA PRO A 83 21.82 -11.70 3.89
C PRO A 83 21.83 -10.18 3.83
N VAL A 84 22.85 -9.57 3.22
CA VAL A 84 22.97 -8.10 3.12
C VAL A 84 21.84 -7.52 2.27
N TYR A 85 21.54 -8.18 1.14
CA TYR A 85 20.43 -7.79 0.28
C TYR A 85 19.08 -7.87 1.00
N TYR A 86 18.81 -8.98 1.69
CA TYR A 86 17.54 -9.13 2.40
C TYR A 86 17.38 -8.08 3.51
N LEU A 87 18.43 -7.78 4.27
CA LEU A 87 18.41 -6.75 5.31
C LEU A 87 18.09 -5.37 4.74
N TYR A 88 18.76 -4.98 3.64
CA TYR A 88 18.48 -3.71 2.98
C TYR A 88 17.05 -3.68 2.42
N SER A 89 16.60 -4.73 1.73
CA SER A 89 15.25 -4.78 1.16
C SER A 89 14.15 -4.70 2.22
N ALA A 90 14.37 -5.32 3.39
CA ALA A 90 13.45 -5.23 4.51
C ALA A 90 13.40 -3.80 5.09
N PHE A 91 14.55 -3.13 5.18
CA PHE A 91 14.62 -1.73 5.61
C PHE A 91 13.93 -0.79 4.63
N ASP A 92 14.18 -0.96 3.32
CA ASP A 92 13.55 -0.16 2.26
C ASP A 92 12.02 -0.34 2.24
N TYR A 93 11.55 -1.58 2.42
CA TYR A 93 10.14 -1.91 2.56
C TYR A 93 9.51 -1.24 3.79
N PHE A 94 10.20 -1.23 4.93
CA PHE A 94 9.71 -0.57 6.13
C PHE A 94 9.55 0.95 5.93
N LEU A 95 10.49 1.60 5.25
CA LEU A 95 10.37 3.02 4.91
C LEU A 95 9.18 3.27 3.97
N ASP A 96 9.02 2.42 2.97
CA ASP A 96 7.91 2.47 2.01
C ASP A 96 6.54 2.34 2.70
N TYR A 97 6.45 1.39 3.64
CA TYR A 97 5.26 1.17 4.44
C TYR A 97 4.90 2.40 5.29
N ARG A 98 5.89 3.02 5.94
CA ARG A 98 5.68 4.23 6.72
C ARG A 98 5.20 5.39 5.85
N GLU A 99 5.74 5.55 4.66
CA GLU A 99 5.33 6.60 3.73
C GLU A 99 3.93 6.33 3.15
N SER A 100 3.67 5.10 2.71
CA SER A 100 2.38 4.67 2.17
C SER A 100 1.25 4.85 3.18
N SER A 101 1.50 4.58 4.46
CA SER A 101 0.50 4.80 5.52
C SER A 101 0.07 6.27 5.68
N ARG A 102 0.90 7.23 5.25
CA ARG A 102 0.56 8.65 5.17
C ARG A 102 -0.11 8.98 3.83
N ILE A 103 0.51 8.58 2.73
CA ILE A 103 0.15 9.02 1.38
C ILE A 103 -1.21 8.45 0.97
N LEU A 104 -1.42 7.15 1.13
CA LEU A 104 -2.61 6.46 0.63
C LEU A 104 -3.93 7.04 1.19
N PRO A 105 -4.14 7.15 2.52
CA PRO A 105 -5.38 7.71 3.05
C PRO A 105 -5.54 9.21 2.72
N THR A 106 -4.43 9.94 2.58
CA THR A 106 -4.47 11.35 2.16
C THR A 106 -4.92 11.47 0.71
N GLN A 107 -4.42 10.62 -0.19
CA GLN A 107 -4.85 10.56 -1.59
C GLN A 107 -6.33 10.22 -1.69
N ASP A 108 -6.79 9.20 -0.96
CA ASP A 108 -8.21 8.80 -0.94
C ASP A 108 -9.11 9.98 -0.50
N ARG A 109 -8.71 10.71 0.55
CA ARG A 109 -9.42 11.92 1.00
C ARG A 109 -9.36 13.05 -0.02
N LEU A 110 -8.23 13.25 -0.68
CA LEU A 110 -8.05 14.29 -1.68
C LEU A 110 -8.90 14.05 -2.92
N GLU A 111 -8.97 12.80 -3.40
CA GLU A 111 -9.85 12.39 -4.50
C GLU A 111 -11.32 12.62 -4.17
N ARG A 112 -11.71 12.31 -2.93
CA ARG A 112 -13.05 12.59 -2.42
C ARG A 112 -13.40 14.07 -2.43
N LEU A 113 -12.52 14.92 -1.89
CA LEU A 113 -12.75 16.37 -1.85
C LEU A 113 -12.82 16.96 -3.26
N ARG A 114 -12.01 16.45 -4.19
CA ARG A 114 -12.08 16.82 -5.61
C ARG A 114 -13.41 16.41 -6.25
N HIS A 115 -13.93 15.22 -5.91
CA HIS A 115 -15.25 14.79 -6.35
C HIS A 115 -16.35 15.72 -5.82
N LEU A 116 -16.33 16.03 -4.51
CA LEU A 116 -17.29 16.95 -3.88
C LEU A 116 -17.21 18.36 -4.46
N LYS A 117 -16.01 18.86 -4.76
CA LYS A 117 -15.80 20.14 -5.45
C LYS A 117 -16.48 20.13 -6.82
N ALA A 118 -16.33 19.05 -7.58
CA ALA A 118 -16.94 18.88 -8.89
C ALA A 118 -18.48 18.78 -8.81
N GLU A 119 -19.02 18.02 -7.86
CA GLU A 119 -20.46 17.91 -7.59
C GLU A 119 -21.09 19.26 -7.22
N LYS A 120 -20.39 20.08 -6.43
CA LYS A 120 -20.83 21.42 -6.04
C LYS A 120 -20.61 22.48 -7.12
N HIS A 121 -20.03 22.09 -8.26
CA HIS A 121 -19.65 23.00 -9.34
C HIS A 121 -18.82 24.20 -8.87
N CYS A 122 -17.95 23.97 -7.88
CA CYS A 122 -17.01 24.97 -7.37
C CYS A 122 -15.87 25.18 -8.38
N PHE A 123 -16.18 25.82 -9.51
CA PHE A 123 -15.20 26.31 -10.48
C PHE A 123 -15.06 27.81 -10.23
N GLU A 124 -14.08 28.19 -9.42
CA GLU A 124 -13.81 29.61 -9.22
C GLU A 124 -13.24 30.18 -10.53
N SER A 125 -13.86 31.27 -11.01
CA SER A 125 -13.39 32.14 -12.09
C SER A 125 -12.37 33.14 -11.57
#